data_AF-A0A7I7VY46-F1
#
_entry.id   AF-A0A7I7VY46-F1
#
_cell.length_a   1.000
_cell.length_b   1.000
_cell.length_c   1.000
_cell.angle_alpha   90.00
_cell.angle_beta   90.00
_cell.angle_gamma   90.00
#
_symmetry.space_group_name_H-M   'P 1'
#
loop_
_entity.id
_entity.type
_entity.pdbx_description
1 polymer ?
#
loop_
_entity_poly.entity_id
_entity_poly.type
_entity_poly.pdbx_seq_one_letter_code
_entity_poly.pdbx_strand_id
1 'polypeptide(L)'
;MQEHVSNTHDSFEAARAQAADYLGFTASERIVTPKGDAFEIPNPSLLDDDQLARYDQLQLEVESWDREDDELDDDGKLIRRGALKEPNRKNGVLVENYNIQLAKAIFGDRYEAFKAAGGRAVDVNLVWQKMGRELAERRKADPKSNRGDQAVEAVPDAD
;
A
#
# COMPACT_ATOMS: atom_id res chain seq x y z
N MET A 1 39.33 13.78 -28.66
CA MET A 1 38.29 14.32 -27.76
C MET A 1 37.17 13.31 -27.74
N GLN A 2 37.10 12.46 -26.72
CA GLN A 2 35.96 11.58 -26.51
C GLN A 2 34.93 12.35 -25.67
N GLU A 3 33.71 12.41 -26.17
CA GLU A 3 32.56 13.03 -25.53
C GLU A 3 32.25 12.31 -24.21
N HIS A 4 32.14 13.09 -23.15
CA HIS A 4 31.61 12.67 -21.86
C HIS A 4 30.14 12.28 -22.03
N VAL A 5 29.85 10.98 -22.03
CA VAL A 5 28.48 10.50 -21.84
C VAL A 5 28.15 10.69 -20.35
N SER A 6 27.46 11.78 -20.01
CA SER A 6 26.87 11.93 -18.67
C SER A 6 25.69 10.96 -18.58
N ASN A 7 25.88 9.83 -17.92
CA ASN A 7 24.78 8.99 -17.47
C ASN A 7 24.00 9.75 -16.39
N THR A 8 23.00 10.52 -16.83
CA THR A 8 22.08 11.25 -15.96
C THR A 8 20.74 10.53 -15.92
N HIS A 9 20.73 9.32 -15.38
CA HIS A 9 19.52 8.68 -14.88
C HIS A 9 20.00 7.90 -13.67
N ASP A 10 19.66 8.29 -12.43
CA ASP A 10 19.70 7.43 -11.24
C ASP A 10 19.37 8.27 -9.99
N SER A 11 18.14 8.81 -9.91
CA SER A 11 17.59 9.16 -8.59
C SER A 11 16.85 7.94 -8.04
N PHE A 12 16.88 7.73 -6.73
CA PHE A 12 16.09 6.66 -6.09
C PHE A 12 14.60 6.78 -6.40
N GLU A 13 14.10 7.99 -6.64
CA GLU A 13 12.73 8.25 -7.10
C GLU A 13 12.48 7.68 -8.50
N ALA A 14 13.40 7.90 -9.44
CA ALA A 14 13.31 7.35 -10.79
C ALA A 14 13.40 5.81 -10.78
N ALA A 15 14.28 5.25 -9.95
CA ALA A 15 14.39 3.80 -9.77
C ALA A 15 13.11 3.19 -9.18
N ARG A 16 12.48 3.86 -8.19
CA ARG A 16 11.20 3.42 -7.62
C ARG A 16 10.05 3.54 -8.62
N ALA A 17 9.99 4.62 -9.40
CA ALA A 17 8.99 4.78 -10.46
C ALA A 17 9.14 3.69 -11.54
N GLN A 18 10.36 3.44 -11.99
CA GLN A 18 10.64 2.37 -12.94
C GLN A 18 10.33 0.98 -12.38
N ALA A 19 10.62 0.72 -11.10
CA ALA A 19 10.25 -0.52 -10.43
C ALA A 19 8.73 -0.67 -10.30
N ALA A 20 7.99 0.40 -10.02
CA ALA A 20 6.54 0.39 -9.99
C ALA A 20 5.95 0.03 -11.36
N ASP A 21 6.45 0.68 -12.42
CA ASP A 21 6.04 0.42 -13.80
C ASP A 21 6.38 -1.01 -14.24
N TYR A 22 7.59 -1.49 -13.92
CA TYR A 22 8.05 -2.84 -14.28
C TYR A 22 7.30 -3.95 -13.52
N LEU A 23 7.06 -3.77 -12.21
CA LEU A 23 6.39 -4.75 -11.36
C LEU A 23 4.85 -4.61 -11.38
N GLY A 24 4.32 -3.68 -12.16
CA GLY A 24 2.88 -3.48 -12.34
C GLY A 24 2.17 -2.86 -11.14
N PHE A 25 2.91 -2.29 -10.18
CA PHE A 25 2.33 -1.51 -9.09
C PHE A 25 1.88 -0.14 -9.63
N THR A 26 0.78 0.41 -9.12
CA THR A 26 0.49 1.83 -9.37
C THR A 26 1.54 2.67 -8.65
N ALA A 27 2.17 3.62 -9.33
CA ALA A 27 3.08 4.59 -8.73
C ALA A 27 2.39 5.38 -7.58
N SER A 28 3.21 5.99 -6.71
CA SER A 28 2.73 6.91 -5.68
C SER A 28 1.81 7.99 -6.25
N GLU A 29 0.81 8.43 -5.47
CA GLU A 29 -0.07 9.53 -5.87
C GLU A 29 0.44 10.85 -5.28
N ARG A 30 0.77 11.80 -6.17
CA ARG A 30 1.23 13.14 -5.79
C ARG A 30 0.07 14.12 -5.78
N ILE A 31 -0.15 14.74 -4.64
CA ILE A 31 -1.14 15.80 -4.42
C ILE A 31 -0.42 17.13 -4.36
N VAL A 32 -0.74 18.04 -5.27
CA VAL A 32 -0.24 19.42 -5.26
C VAL A 32 -1.34 20.33 -4.73
N THR A 33 -1.03 21.06 -3.67
CA THR A 33 -1.97 21.97 -3.02
C THR A 33 -2.06 23.28 -3.79
N PRO A 34 -3.11 24.10 -3.59
CA PRO A 34 -3.21 25.42 -4.21
C PRO A 34 -2.06 26.38 -3.88
N LYS A 35 -1.33 26.12 -2.78
CA LYS A 35 -0.14 26.88 -2.36
C LYS A 35 1.16 26.40 -3.01
N GLY A 36 1.10 25.32 -3.81
CA GLY A 36 2.27 24.73 -4.47
C GLY A 36 2.97 23.63 -3.66
N ASP A 37 2.55 23.37 -2.41
CA ASP A 37 3.11 22.27 -1.62
C ASP A 37 2.73 20.93 -2.24
N ALA A 38 3.72 20.05 -2.39
CA ALA A 38 3.53 18.69 -2.89
C ALA A 38 3.61 17.66 -1.76
N PHE A 39 2.58 16.84 -1.66
CA PHE A 39 2.51 15.69 -0.76
C PHE A 39 2.41 14.43 -1.60
N GLU A 40 3.20 13.43 -1.27
CA GLU A 40 3.19 12.14 -1.96
C GLU A 40 2.62 11.08 -1.03
N ILE A 41 1.59 10.38 -1.51
CA ILE A 41 1.07 9.17 -0.86
C ILE A 41 1.71 7.99 -1.59
N PRO A 42 2.70 7.33 -0.97
CA PRO A 42 3.36 6.18 -1.56
C PRO A 42 2.40 5.01 -1.71
N ASN A 43 2.66 4.17 -2.71
CA ASN A 43 2.08 2.82 -2.76
C ASN A 43 2.50 2.05 -1.49
N PRO A 44 1.61 1.27 -0.85
CA PRO A 44 1.97 0.45 0.31
C PRO A 44 3.23 -0.44 0.10
N SER A 45 3.49 -0.90 -1.12
CA SER A 45 4.67 -1.70 -1.44
C SER A 45 5.97 -0.89 -1.63
N LEU A 46 5.89 0.44 -1.57
CA LEU A 46 7.01 1.37 -1.79
C LEU A 46 7.26 2.29 -0.58
N LEU A 47 6.69 1.94 0.58
CA LEU A 47 6.98 2.63 1.83
C LEU A 47 8.47 2.56 2.16
N ASP A 48 9.01 3.66 2.67
CA ASP A 48 10.36 3.67 3.26
C ASP A 48 10.38 3.01 4.65
N ASP A 49 11.57 2.77 5.19
CA ASP A 49 11.77 2.05 6.45
C ASP A 49 11.05 2.71 7.63
N ASP A 50 11.05 4.04 7.67
CA ASP A 50 10.40 4.81 8.72
C ASP A 50 8.87 4.76 8.61
N GLN A 51 8.34 4.83 7.39
CA GLN A 51 6.92 4.65 7.10
C GLN A 51 6.46 3.24 7.43
N LEU A 52 7.24 2.21 7.05
CA LEU A 52 6.97 0.82 7.37
C LEU A 52 6.92 0.60 8.87
N ALA A 53 7.92 1.07 9.62
CA ALA A 53 7.96 0.92 11.07
C ALA A 53 6.73 1.54 11.76
N ARG A 54 6.31 2.75 11.34
CA ARG A 54 5.10 3.39 11.87
C ARG A 54 3.82 2.65 11.45
N TYR A 55 3.77 2.17 10.21
CA TYR A 55 2.62 1.44 9.69
C TYR A 55 2.44 0.08 10.39
N ASP A 56 3.53 -0.67 10.58
CA ASP A 56 3.52 -1.95 11.30
C ASP A 56 3.12 -1.77 12.77
N GLN A 57 3.62 -0.72 13.41
CA GLN A 57 3.19 -0.37 14.78
C GLN A 57 1.70 -0.06 14.84
N LEU A 58 1.14 0.62 13.82
CA LEU A 58 -0.29 0.84 13.71
C LEU A 58 -1.06 -0.47 13.50
N GLN A 59 -0.58 -1.37 12.64
CA GLN A 59 -1.22 -2.68 12.45
C GLN A 59 -1.27 -3.48 13.75
N LEU A 60 -0.15 -3.53 14.48
CA LEU A 60 -0.09 -4.19 15.79
C LEU A 60 -1.03 -3.55 16.81
N GLU A 61 -1.12 -2.22 16.81
CA GLU A 61 -2.04 -1.50 17.71
C GLU A 61 -3.50 -1.83 17.38
N VAL A 62 -3.87 -1.91 16.09
CA VAL A 62 -5.23 -2.28 15.63
C VAL A 62 -5.63 -3.69 16.08
N GLU A 63 -4.69 -4.62 16.21
CA GLU A 63 -4.98 -5.96 16.75
C GLU A 63 -5.46 -5.93 18.20
N SER A 64 -5.02 -4.92 18.96
CA SER A 64 -5.36 -4.74 20.38
C SER A 64 -6.64 -3.95 20.63
N TRP A 65 -7.32 -3.47 19.58
CA TRP A 65 -8.57 -2.73 19.71
C TRP A 65 -9.75 -3.63 20.04
N ASP A 66 -10.72 -3.06 20.74
CA ASP A 66 -11.92 -3.73 21.20
C ASP A 66 -12.71 -4.28 20.00
N ARG A 67 -13.12 -5.54 20.12
CA ARG A 67 -13.94 -6.25 19.14
C ARG A 67 -15.29 -6.63 19.72
N GLU A 68 -16.26 -6.83 18.84
CA GLU A 68 -17.46 -7.59 19.17
C GLU A 68 -17.10 -9.03 19.52
N ASP A 69 -18.07 -9.75 20.08
CA ASP A 69 -17.86 -11.14 20.45
C ASP A 69 -17.59 -12.01 19.21
N ASP A 70 -16.76 -13.04 19.39
CA ASP A 70 -16.46 -14.02 18.37
C ASP A 70 -17.68 -14.91 18.06
N GLU A 71 -17.87 -15.24 16.79
CA GLU A 71 -18.88 -16.20 16.33
C GLU A 71 -18.28 -17.61 16.43
N LEU A 72 -18.84 -18.43 17.30
CA LEU A 72 -18.44 -19.83 17.53
C LEU A 72 -19.50 -20.79 16.98
N ASP A 73 -19.07 -21.99 16.59
CA ASP A 73 -20.00 -23.09 16.29
C ASP A 73 -20.52 -23.77 17.57
N ASP A 74 -21.43 -24.73 17.41
CA ASP A 74 -22.03 -25.49 18.52
C ASP A 74 -20.99 -26.27 19.34
N ASP A 75 -19.83 -26.58 18.75
CA ASP A 75 -18.70 -27.26 19.40
C ASP A 75 -17.71 -26.27 20.05
N GLY A 76 -17.97 -24.97 19.99
CA GLY A 76 -17.13 -23.90 20.54
C GLY A 76 -15.92 -23.54 19.68
N LYS A 77 -15.86 -23.99 18.43
CA LYS A 77 -14.79 -23.63 17.50
C LYS A 77 -15.11 -22.30 16.81
N LEU A 78 -14.08 -21.46 16.69
CA LEU A 78 -14.18 -20.15 16.05
C LEU A 78 -14.58 -20.27 14.57
N ILE A 79 -15.76 -19.76 14.23
CA ILE A 79 -16.23 -19.58 12.85
C ILE A 79 -15.73 -18.24 12.32
N ARG A 80 -15.92 -17.16 13.09
CA ARG A 80 -15.57 -15.80 12.68
C ARG A 80 -15.12 -14.99 13.88
N ARG A 81 -13.99 -14.32 13.74
CA ARG A 81 -13.53 -13.36 14.73
C ARG A 81 -14.42 -12.12 14.72
N GLY A 82 -14.79 -11.63 15.89
CA GLY A 82 -15.61 -10.44 16.05
C GLY A 82 -15.01 -9.24 15.33
N ALA A 83 -15.89 -8.42 14.74
CA ALA A 83 -15.50 -7.19 14.08
C ALA A 83 -14.97 -6.17 15.09
N LEU A 84 -14.14 -5.21 14.64
CA LEU A 84 -13.77 -4.06 15.45
C LEU A 84 -15.02 -3.26 15.82
N LYS A 85 -15.11 -2.81 17.08
CA LYS A 85 -16.21 -1.95 17.51
C LYS A 85 -16.11 -0.57 16.87
N GLU A 86 -17.24 0.00 16.48
CA GLU A 86 -17.29 1.37 15.95
C GLU A 86 -18.04 2.32 16.91
N PRO A 87 -17.47 3.49 17.27
CA PRO A 87 -16.11 3.93 16.96
C PRO A 87 -15.06 3.05 17.67
N ASN A 88 -13.89 2.92 17.04
CA ASN A 88 -12.78 2.11 17.55
C ASN A 88 -12.40 2.50 18.98
N ARG A 89 -12.14 1.50 19.81
CA ARG A 89 -11.77 1.68 21.22
C ARG A 89 -10.66 0.72 21.61
N LYS A 90 -9.98 1.03 22.70
CA LYS A 90 -9.06 0.12 23.39
C LYS A 90 -9.37 0.18 24.87
N ASN A 91 -9.73 -0.97 25.45
CA ASN A 91 -10.17 -1.08 26.85
C ASN A 91 -11.33 -0.11 27.17
N GLY A 92 -12.29 0.03 26.25
CA GLY A 92 -13.46 0.89 26.38
C GLY A 92 -13.21 2.38 26.10
N VAL A 93 -11.95 2.80 25.92
CA VAL A 93 -11.57 4.20 25.66
C VAL A 93 -11.46 4.44 24.16
N LEU A 94 -12.06 5.54 23.67
CA LEU A 94 -11.97 5.95 22.26
C LEU A 94 -10.51 6.10 21.82
N VAL A 95 -10.13 5.40 20.75
CA VAL A 95 -8.83 5.61 20.10
C VAL A 95 -8.94 6.64 18.97
N GLU A 96 -7.80 7.24 18.60
CA GLU A 96 -7.76 8.14 17.44
C GLU A 96 -8.26 7.42 16.18
N ASN A 97 -8.94 8.13 15.28
CA ASN A 97 -9.46 7.53 14.05
C ASN A 97 -8.34 6.87 13.23
N TYR A 98 -8.58 5.65 12.73
CA TYR A 98 -7.60 4.88 11.97
C TYR A 98 -6.99 5.67 10.81
N ASN A 99 -7.80 6.43 10.05
CA ASN A 99 -7.29 7.19 8.91
C ASN A 99 -6.32 8.30 9.35
N ILE A 100 -6.56 8.91 10.51
CA ILE A 100 -5.64 9.91 11.08
C ILE A 100 -4.32 9.25 11.47
N GLN A 101 -4.38 8.10 12.16
CA GLN A 101 -3.18 7.35 12.53
C GLN A 101 -2.40 6.88 11.29
N LEU A 102 -3.10 6.41 10.26
CA LEU A 102 -2.50 6.04 8.97
C LEU A 102 -1.81 7.24 8.32
N ALA A 103 -2.49 8.38 8.23
CA ALA A 103 -1.88 9.59 7.64
C ALA A 103 -0.63 10.04 8.43
N LYS A 104 -0.62 9.91 9.76
CA LYS A 104 0.58 10.13 10.59
C LYS A 104 1.67 9.10 10.34
N ALA A 105 1.33 7.83 10.11
CA ALA A 105 2.30 6.81 9.73
C ALA A 105 2.98 7.14 8.39
N ILE A 106 2.22 7.65 7.42
CA ILE A 106 2.75 8.00 6.10
C ILE A 106 3.56 9.30 6.11
N PHE A 107 3.03 10.36 6.74
CA PHE A 107 3.65 11.68 6.67
C PHE A 107 4.61 11.98 7.83
N GLY A 108 4.56 11.24 8.94
CA GLY A 108 5.35 11.53 10.14
C GLY A 108 5.19 12.99 10.56
N ASP A 109 6.31 13.67 10.76
CA ASP A 109 6.37 15.09 11.14
C ASP A 109 5.70 16.04 10.12
N ARG A 110 5.54 15.59 8.86
CA ARG A 110 4.86 16.38 7.82
C ARG A 110 3.33 16.30 7.90
N TYR A 111 2.75 15.51 8.80
CA TYR A 111 1.30 15.35 8.90
C TYR A 111 0.58 16.67 9.17
N GLU A 112 1.09 17.50 10.07
CA GLU A 112 0.47 18.80 10.37
C GLU A 112 0.55 19.76 9.18
N ALA A 113 1.65 19.72 8.42
CA ALA A 113 1.77 20.49 7.17
C ALA A 113 0.76 20.00 6.11
N PHE A 114 0.60 18.68 5.96
CA PHE A 114 -0.40 18.07 5.07
C PHE A 114 -1.81 18.54 5.42
N LYS A 115 -2.17 18.47 6.72
CA LYS A 115 -3.46 18.91 7.23
C LYS A 115 -3.67 20.42 7.03
N ALA A 116 -2.67 21.25 7.33
CA ALA A 116 -2.72 22.69 7.14
C ALA A 116 -2.85 23.11 5.67
N ALA A 117 -2.37 22.28 4.75
CA ALA A 117 -2.52 22.49 3.32
C ALA A 117 -3.87 22.01 2.75
N GLY A 118 -4.78 21.55 3.61
CA GLY A 118 -6.13 21.09 3.25
C GLY A 118 -6.24 19.58 3.01
N GLY A 119 -5.15 18.83 3.24
CA GLY A 119 -5.16 17.38 3.16
C GLY A 119 -6.06 16.76 4.22
N ARG A 120 -6.87 15.76 3.83
CA ARG A 120 -7.71 15.02 4.77
C ARG A 120 -7.14 13.63 4.97
N ALA A 121 -7.09 13.17 6.21
CA ALA A 121 -6.55 11.86 6.55
C ALA A 121 -7.27 10.70 5.81
N VAL A 122 -8.57 10.85 5.53
CA VAL A 122 -9.35 9.88 4.74
C VAL A 122 -8.84 9.73 3.30
N ASP A 123 -8.25 10.78 2.72
CA ASP A 123 -7.75 10.76 1.35
C ASP A 123 -6.60 9.76 1.20
N VAL A 124 -5.77 9.58 2.24
CA VAL A 124 -4.68 8.60 2.25
C VAL A 124 -5.20 7.17 2.06
N ASN A 125 -6.22 6.79 2.84
CA ASN A 125 -6.82 5.47 2.73
C ASN A 125 -7.55 5.29 1.39
N LEU A 126 -8.27 6.31 0.91
CA LEU A 126 -8.96 6.25 -0.40
C LEU A 126 -7.97 6.07 -1.56
N VAL A 127 -6.83 6.76 -1.53
CA VAL A 127 -5.74 6.60 -2.50
C VAL A 127 -5.18 5.18 -2.47
N TRP A 128 -4.93 4.62 -1.28
CA TRP A 128 -4.50 3.23 -1.15
C TRP A 128 -5.53 2.22 -1.67
N GLN A 129 -6.82 2.43 -1.39
CA GLN A 129 -7.90 1.60 -1.93
C GLN A 129 -7.96 1.67 -3.46
N LYS A 130 -7.78 2.86 -4.03
CA LYS A 130 -7.69 3.07 -5.48
C LYS A 130 -6.51 2.29 -6.07
N MET A 131 -5.30 2.44 -5.52
CA MET A 131 -4.11 1.70 -5.96
C MET A 131 -4.31 0.19 -5.88
N GLY A 132 -4.89 -0.30 -4.77
CA GLY A 132 -5.19 -1.72 -4.59
C GLY A 132 -6.20 -2.25 -5.62
N ARG A 133 -7.23 -1.45 -5.94
CA ARG A 133 -8.21 -1.79 -6.99
C ARG A 133 -7.58 -1.83 -8.36
N GLU A 134 -6.76 -0.85 -8.72
CA GLU A 134 -6.04 -0.82 -10.00
C GLU A 134 -5.14 -2.05 -10.17
N LEU A 135 -4.41 -2.45 -9.12
CA LEU A 135 -3.61 -3.66 -9.11
C LEU A 135 -4.48 -4.93 -9.27
N ALA A 136 -5.62 -5.00 -8.58
CA ALA A 136 -6.54 -6.12 -8.70
C ALA A 136 -7.13 -6.24 -10.11
N GLU A 137 -7.52 -5.13 -10.73
CA GLU A 137 -8.03 -5.12 -12.11
C GLU A 137 -6.95 -5.48 -13.13
N ARG A 138 -5.70 -5.02 -12.97
CA ARG A 138 -4.57 -5.45 -13.80
C ARG A 138 -4.33 -6.96 -13.72
N ARG A 139 -4.36 -7.53 -12.50
CA ARG A 139 -4.22 -8.98 -12.28
C ARG A 139 -5.34 -9.79 -12.94
N LYS A 140 -6.58 -9.27 -12.96
CA LYS A 140 -7.70 -9.91 -13.66
C LYS A 140 -7.57 -9.81 -15.19
N ALA A 141 -7.01 -8.71 -15.69
CA ALA A 141 -6.86 -8.46 -17.11
C ALA A 141 -5.66 -9.18 -17.74
N ASP A 142 -4.68 -9.67 -16.96
CA ASP A 142 -3.54 -10.44 -17.45
C ASP A 142 -3.96 -11.90 -17.76
N PRO A 143 -4.14 -12.29 -19.03
CA PRO A 143 -4.49 -13.65 -19.41
C PRO A 143 -3.23 -14.51 -19.43
N LYS A 144 -2.71 -14.86 -18.25
CA LYS A 144 -1.64 -15.86 -18.11
C LYS A 144 -2.16 -17.21 -17.63
N SER A 145 -3.03 -17.80 -18.45
CA SER A 145 -3.19 -19.25 -18.56
C SER A 145 -4.01 -19.61 -19.81
N ASN A 146 -3.50 -19.27 -20.99
CA ASN A 146 -3.92 -19.94 -22.24
C ASN A 146 -2.73 -20.26 -23.16
N ARG A 147 -1.56 -20.52 -22.57
CA ARG A 147 -0.49 -21.34 -23.20
C ARG A 147 -0.44 -22.70 -22.50
N GLY A 148 -1.54 -23.42 -22.56
CA GLY A 148 -1.46 -24.88 -22.70
C GLY A 148 -1.22 -25.16 -24.18
N ASP A 149 -0.26 -26.03 -24.48
CA ASP A 149 0.17 -26.46 -25.82
C ASP A 149 0.92 -25.43 -26.68
N GLN A 150 2.14 -25.09 -26.25
CA GLN A 150 3.24 -25.05 -27.23
C GLN A 150 4.05 -26.32 -27.03
N ALA A 151 3.85 -27.25 -27.95
CA ALA A 151 4.66 -28.46 -28.07
C ALA A 151 6.14 -28.07 -28.00
N VAL A 152 6.82 -28.53 -26.95
CA VAL A 152 8.27 -28.57 -26.93
C VAL A 152 8.70 -29.50 -28.06
N GLU A 153 9.30 -28.93 -29.09
CA GLU A 153 9.91 -29.69 -30.17
C GLU A 153 10.96 -30.61 -29.54
N ALA A 154 10.84 -31.91 -29.78
CA ALA A 154 11.78 -32.89 -29.26
C ALA A 154 13.17 -32.60 -29.84
N VAL A 155 14.13 -32.31 -28.97
CA VAL A 155 15.55 -32.25 -29.35
C VAL A 155 15.96 -33.65 -29.80
N PRO A 156 16.45 -33.84 -31.04
CA PRO A 156 16.96 -35.14 -31.44
C PRO A 156 18.26 -35.45 -30.68
N ASP A 157 18.35 -36.67 -30.15
CA ASP A 157 19.57 -37.18 -29.54
C ASP A 157 20.73 -37.11 -30.55
N ALA A 158 21.86 -36.56 -30.12
CA ALA A 158 23.11 -36.62 -30.86
C ALA A 158 23.88 -37.89 -30.44
N ASP A 159 24.20 -38.72 -31.45
CA ASP A 159 25.02 -39.96 -31.50
C ASP A 159 25.54 -40.58 -30.18
#